data_AF-K1S6W8-F1
#
_entry.id   AF-K1S6W8-F1
#
_cell.length_a   1.000
_cell.length_b   1.000
_cell.length_c   1.000
_cell.angle_alpha   90.00
_cell.angle_beta   90.00
_cell.angle_gamma   90.00
#
_symmetry.space_group_name_H-M   'P 1'
#
loop_
_entity.id
_entity.type
_entity.pdbx_description
1 polymer ?
#
loop_
_entity_poly.entity_id
_entity_poly.type
_entity_poly.pdbx_seq_one_letter_code
_entity_poly.pdbx_strand_id
1 'polypeptide(L)'
;MKKLVSSVLVALTMLLVLGSCGSTKNVAYFQNADSISLAASRMLYEAKIMPKDELTITVITTDPKAAMPFNLSVSQTLGTGGQLSYGSGSLQGYLVDNDGNIEFLLLELTCRW
;
A
#
# COMPACT_ATOMS: atom_id res chain seq x y z
N MET A 1 7.04 -39.45 -50.27
CA MET A 1 5.73 -38.81 -49.97
C MET A 1 5.49 -38.61 -48.46
N LYS A 2 5.77 -39.60 -47.58
CA LYS A 2 5.53 -39.48 -46.12
C LYS A 2 6.26 -38.32 -45.41
N LYS A 3 7.48 -37.96 -45.83
CA LYS A 3 8.24 -36.85 -45.23
C LYS A 3 7.66 -35.46 -45.54
N LEU A 4 7.07 -35.29 -46.73
CA LEU A 4 6.40 -34.04 -47.11
C LEU A 4 5.09 -33.87 -46.33
N VAL A 5 4.32 -34.95 -46.14
CA VAL A 5 3.09 -34.93 -45.33
C VAL A 5 3.40 -34.62 -43.86
N SER A 6 4.48 -35.18 -43.30
CA SER A 6 4.92 -34.87 -41.94
C SER A 6 5.35 -33.41 -41.77
N SER A 7 6.08 -32.84 -42.74
CA SER A 7 6.47 -31.42 -42.69
C SER A 7 5.28 -30.48 -42.80
N VAL A 8 4.29 -30.80 -43.64
CA VAL A 8 3.06 -30.00 -43.76
C VAL A 8 2.23 -30.08 -42.48
N LEU A 9 2.15 -31.25 -41.85
CA LEU A 9 1.42 -31.42 -40.58
C LEU A 9 2.06 -30.62 -39.44
N VAL A 10 3.40 -30.60 -39.36
CA VAL A 10 4.15 -29.81 -38.36
C VAL A 10 4.01 -28.30 -38.60
N ALA A 11 4.02 -27.86 -39.86
CA ALA A 11 3.81 -26.45 -40.19
C ALA A 11 2.39 -25.99 -39.82
N LEU A 12 1.38 -26.84 -40.04
CA LEU A 12 -0.01 -26.55 -39.71
C LEU A 12 -0.25 -26.47 -38.19
N THR A 13 0.34 -27.38 -37.40
CA THR A 13 0.24 -27.30 -35.93
C THR A 13 0.96 -26.08 -35.38
N MET A 14 2.08 -25.67 -35.97
CA MET A 14 2.81 -24.47 -35.55
C MET A 14 2.00 -23.18 -35.81
N LEU A 15 1.29 -23.10 -36.94
CA LEU A 15 0.38 -21.98 -37.24
C LEU A 15 -0.82 -21.91 -36.29
N LEU A 16 -1.37 -23.07 -35.90
CA LEU A 16 -2.50 -23.14 -34.95
C LEU A 16 -2.11 -22.68 -33.55
N VAL A 17 -0.89 -22.98 -33.09
CA VAL A 17 -0.40 -22.55 -31.77
C VAL A 17 -0.16 -21.04 -31.72
N LEU A 18 0.29 -20.42 -32.82
CA LEU A 18 0.52 -18.97 -32.89
C LEU A 18 -0.79 -18.15 -32.84
N GLY A 19 -1.93 -18.73 -33.23
CA GLY A 19 -3.24 -18.08 -33.15
C GLY A 19 -3.91 -18.11 -31.77
N SER A 20 -3.38 -18.90 -30.82
CA SER A 20 -3.95 -19.03 -29.46
C SER A 20 -3.43 -17.98 -28.48
N CYS A 21 -2.57 -17.06 -28.90
CA CYS A 21 -2.18 -15.89 -28.09
C CYS A 21 -3.31 -14.84 -28.13
N GLY A 22 -4.47 -15.21 -27.59
CA GLY A 22 -5.62 -14.32 -27.47
C GLY A 22 -5.34 -13.25 -26.43
N SER A 23 -5.53 -11.99 -26.80
CA SER A 23 -5.52 -10.86 -25.87
C SER A 23 -6.53 -11.12 -24.74
N THR A 24 -6.06 -11.24 -23.50
CA THR A 24 -6.87 -11.42 -22.31
C THR A 24 -7.63 -10.14 -21.96
N LYS A 25 -8.57 -9.71 -22.83
CA LYS A 25 -9.47 -8.59 -22.56
C LYS A 25 -10.54 -8.89 -21.49
N ASN A 26 -10.59 -10.12 -20.97
CA ASN A 26 -11.55 -10.57 -19.96
C ASN A 26 -10.89 -10.80 -18.60
N VAL A 27 -10.05 -9.87 -18.14
CA VAL A 27 -9.73 -9.79 -16.71
C VAL A 27 -10.90 -9.08 -16.05
N ALA A 28 -11.67 -9.79 -15.21
CA ALA A 28 -12.90 -9.28 -14.58
C ALA A 28 -12.72 -7.91 -13.89
N TYR A 29 -11.49 -7.61 -13.44
CA TYR A 29 -11.13 -6.37 -12.78
C TYR A 29 -10.99 -5.14 -13.70
N PHE A 30 -10.84 -5.32 -15.02
CA PHE A 30 -10.57 -4.22 -15.96
C PHE A 30 -11.64 -4.05 -17.05
N GLN A 31 -12.75 -4.76 -16.95
CA GLN A 31 -13.91 -4.43 -17.78
C GLN A 31 -14.43 -3.05 -17.35
N ASN A 32 -14.49 -2.11 -18.30
CA ASN A 32 -14.93 -0.71 -18.13
C ASN A 32 -13.86 0.33 -17.68
N ALA A 33 -12.56 0.08 -17.88
CA ALA A 33 -11.54 1.11 -17.62
C ALA A 33 -11.71 2.39 -18.49
N ASP A 34 -12.24 2.26 -19.72
CA ASP A 34 -12.41 3.38 -20.66
C ASP A 34 -13.62 4.27 -20.36
N SER A 35 -14.57 3.83 -19.50
CA SER A 35 -15.76 4.60 -19.15
C SER A 35 -15.69 5.31 -17.81
N ILE A 36 -14.51 5.33 -17.16
CA ILE A 36 -14.33 6.06 -15.90
C ILE A 36 -14.00 7.51 -16.25
N SER A 37 -14.98 8.39 -16.07
CA SER A 37 -14.82 9.84 -16.15
C SER A 37 -13.71 10.30 -15.20
N LEU A 38 -12.54 10.65 -15.75
CA LEU A 38 -11.44 11.26 -14.98
C LEU A 38 -11.80 12.66 -14.44
N ALA A 39 -12.96 13.22 -14.79
CA ALA A 39 -13.38 14.53 -14.28
C ALA A 39 -13.50 14.55 -12.75
N ALA A 40 -13.91 13.43 -12.13
CA ALA A 40 -13.96 13.28 -10.67
C ALA A 40 -12.57 13.20 -10.03
N SER A 41 -11.56 12.69 -10.76
CA SER A 41 -10.17 12.56 -10.30
C SER A 41 -9.39 13.88 -10.37
N ARG A 42 -9.96 14.94 -10.97
CA ARG A 42 -9.38 16.29 -11.03
C ARG A 42 -9.74 17.15 -9.81
N MET A 43 -10.68 16.71 -8.98
CA MET A 43 -10.89 17.31 -7.66
C MET A 43 -9.76 16.86 -6.74
N LEU A 44 -9.22 17.78 -5.94
CA LEU A 44 -8.29 17.43 -4.86
C LEU A 44 -8.96 16.38 -3.99
N TYR A 45 -8.40 15.17 -3.98
CA TYR A 45 -8.86 14.12 -3.08
C TYR A 45 -8.55 14.57 -1.66
N GLU A 46 -9.61 14.80 -0.89
CA GLU A 46 -9.50 15.11 0.52
C GLU A 46 -9.21 13.80 1.25
N ALA A 47 -7.95 13.60 1.64
CA ALA A 47 -7.53 12.41 2.36
C ALA A 47 -8.17 12.42 3.74
N LYS A 48 -9.22 11.60 3.90
CA LYS A 48 -9.91 11.41 5.17
C LYS A 48 -9.29 10.24 5.93
N ILE A 49 -8.96 10.49 7.20
CA ILE A 49 -8.49 9.46 8.12
C ILE A 49 -9.65 8.56 8.53
N MET A 50 -9.42 7.26 8.51
CA MET A 50 -10.41 6.22 8.78
C MET A 50 -10.02 5.38 10.00
N PRO A 51 -11.00 4.74 10.66
CA PRO A 51 -10.71 3.73 11.66
C PRO A 51 -9.71 2.70 11.15
N LYS A 52 -8.76 2.33 12.03
CA LYS A 52 -7.65 1.40 11.75
C LYS A 52 -6.50 1.97 10.92
N ASP A 53 -6.51 3.25 10.61
CA ASP A 53 -5.30 3.92 10.10
C ASP A 53 -4.24 4.02 11.21
N GLU A 54 -2.96 3.98 10.82
CA GLU A 54 -1.82 4.23 11.72
C GLU A 54 -1.22 5.59 11.39
N LEU A 55 -1.18 6.47 12.39
CA LEU A 55 -0.68 7.84 12.26
C LEU A 55 0.64 8.02 13.00
N THR A 56 1.57 8.72 12.36
CA THR A 56 2.81 9.17 13.00
C THR A 56 2.71 10.65 13.29
N ILE A 57 2.86 11.03 14.56
CA ILE A 57 2.74 12.44 15.00
C ILE A 57 4.12 12.97 15.35
N THR A 58 4.45 14.15 14.82
CA THR A 58 5.66 14.89 15.17
C THR A 58 5.27 16.26 15.70
N VAL A 59 5.56 16.52 16.97
CA VAL A 59 5.34 17.81 17.63
C VAL A 59 6.57 18.68 17.41
N ILE A 60 6.37 19.86 16.83
CA ILE A 60 7.43 20.85 16.61
C ILE A 60 7.13 22.08 17.46
N THR A 61 8.03 22.42 18.36
CA THR A 61 7.94 23.58 19.24
C THR A 61 9.15 24.50 19.05
N THR A 62 9.03 25.75 19.49
CA THR A 62 10.13 26.73 19.45
C THR A 62 11.35 26.27 20.25
N ASP A 63 11.13 25.65 21.41
CA ASP A 63 12.18 24.93 22.14
C ASP A 63 12.09 23.43 21.82
N PRO A 64 13.08 22.83 21.12
CA PRO A 64 13.06 21.41 20.79
C PRO A 64 13.08 20.51 22.03
N LYS A 65 13.61 20.98 23.18
CA LYS A 65 13.62 20.19 24.43
C LYS A 65 12.22 20.00 25.00
N ALA A 66 11.31 20.95 24.76
CA ALA A 66 9.92 20.85 25.17
C ALA A 66 9.14 19.81 24.35
N ALA A 67 9.53 19.57 23.09
CA ALA A 67 8.91 18.57 22.21
C ALA A 67 9.44 17.14 22.41
N MET A 68 10.63 16.98 23.01
CA MET A 68 11.25 15.67 23.26
C MET A 68 10.32 14.62 23.91
N PRO A 69 9.53 14.93 24.95
CA PRO A 69 8.66 13.92 25.57
C PRO A 69 7.49 13.48 24.68
N PHE A 70 7.18 14.23 23.61
CA PHE A 70 6.08 13.93 22.69
C PHE A 70 6.54 13.14 21.45
N ASN A 71 7.78 13.36 21.02
CA ASN A 71 8.37 12.67 19.85
C ASN A 71 9.13 11.42 20.28
N LEU A 72 8.44 10.49 20.94
CA LEU A 72 9.02 9.25 21.41
C LEU A 72 9.42 8.38 20.22
N SER A 73 10.69 7.97 20.18
CA SER A 73 11.19 7.02 19.20
C SER A 73 11.21 5.61 19.79
N VAL A 74 10.54 4.68 19.11
CA VAL A 74 10.58 3.26 19.43
C VAL A 74 11.88 2.70 18.85
N SER A 75 12.93 2.68 19.67
CA SER A 75 14.26 2.20 19.28
C SER A 75 14.61 0.84 19.91
N GLN A 76 13.61 0.00 20.17
CA GLN A 76 13.80 -1.24 20.94
C GLN A 76 13.32 -2.42 20.11
N THR A 77 14.20 -2.98 19.27
CA THR A 77 13.99 -4.32 18.71
C THR A 77 14.74 -5.33 19.57
N LEU A 78 14.02 -6.31 20.11
CA LEU A 78 14.61 -7.39 20.90
C LEU A 78 15.26 -8.38 19.93
N GLY A 79 16.60 -8.42 19.90
CA GLY A 79 17.34 -9.37 19.08
C GLY A 79 17.11 -10.81 19.57
N THR A 80 17.28 -11.78 18.68
CA THR A 80 17.10 -13.23 18.91
C THR A 80 17.99 -13.85 20.01
N GLY A 81 18.80 -13.05 20.71
CA GLY A 81 19.59 -13.43 21.88
C GLY A 81 19.27 -12.66 23.17
N GLY A 82 18.13 -11.96 23.24
CA GLY A 82 17.76 -11.15 24.41
C GLY A 82 18.57 -9.84 24.55
N GLN A 83 19.32 -9.47 23.50
CA GLN A 83 20.09 -8.24 23.45
C GLN A 83 19.24 -7.13 22.83
N LEU A 84 19.05 -6.03 23.55
CA LEU A 84 18.36 -4.84 23.06
C LEU A 84 19.20 -4.19 21.95
N SER A 85 18.68 -4.21 20.71
CA SER A 85 19.30 -3.54 19.58
C SER A 85 18.69 -2.16 19.43
N TYR A 86 19.50 -1.12 19.63
CA TYR A 86 19.13 0.27 19.38
C TYR A 86 19.13 0.53 17.87
N GLY A 87 18.08 0.07 17.18
CA GLY A 87 17.83 0.43 15.78
C GLY A 87 17.49 1.92 15.66
N SER A 88 17.75 2.52 14.49
CA SER A 88 17.34 3.90 14.18
C SER A 88 15.86 4.08 14.51
N GLY A 89 15.57 4.77 15.60
CA GLY A 89 14.23 4.81 16.19
C GLY A 89 13.18 5.33 15.22
N SER A 90 12.18 4.51 14.93
CA SER A 90 10.96 5.00 14.30
C SER A 90 10.16 5.78 15.33
N LEU A 91 9.52 6.87 14.93
CA LEU A 91 8.53 7.52 15.78
C LEU A 91 7.40 6.54 16.10
N GLN A 92 6.83 6.66 17.30
CA GLN A 92 5.68 5.86 17.74
C GLN A 92 4.47 6.11 16.83
N GLY A 93 3.88 5.03 16.31
CA GLY A 93 2.61 5.05 15.58
C GLY A 93 1.41 5.00 16.53
N TYR A 94 0.32 5.66 16.15
CA TYR A 94 -0.95 5.73 16.87
C TYR A 94 -2.06 5.15 16.00
N LEU A 95 -2.80 4.17 16.54
CA LEU A 95 -3.92 3.54 15.83
C LEU A 95 -5.20 4.35 16.03
N VAL A 96 -5.90 4.62 14.93
CA VAL A 96 -7.21 5.26 14.96
C VAL A 96 -8.27 4.25 15.39
N ASP A 97 -9.02 4.56 16.44
CA ASP A 97 -10.10 3.72 16.95
C ASP A 97 -11.35 3.74 16.04
N ASN A 98 -12.40 3.02 16.42
CA ASN A 98 -13.65 2.96 15.65
C ASN A 98 -14.44 4.28 15.67
N ASP A 99 -14.20 5.11 16.67
CA ASP A 99 -14.84 6.42 16.85
C ASP A 99 -14.06 7.55 16.14
N GLY A 100 -12.89 7.24 15.58
CA GLY A 100 -12.01 8.17 14.85
C GLY A 100 -11.00 8.90 15.73
N ASN A 101 -10.79 8.47 16.98
CA ASN A 101 -9.84 9.08 17.91
C ASN A 101 -8.52 8.31 17.97
N ILE A 102 -7.52 8.97 18.53
CA ILE A 102 -6.22 8.39 18.88
C ILE A 102 -5.90 8.68 20.34
N GLU A 103 -5.23 7.74 20.99
CA GLU A 103 -4.72 7.92 22.35
C GLU A 103 -3.33 8.57 22.31
N PHE A 104 -3.27 9.90 22.46
CA PHE A 104 -2.01 10.64 22.46
C PHE A 104 -1.71 11.20 23.84
N LEU A 105 -0.80 10.56 24.60
CA LEU A 105 -0.29 11.05 25.89
C LEU A 105 -1.35 11.63 26.83
N LEU A 106 -2.17 10.75 27.43
CA LEU A 106 -3.24 11.05 28.41
C LEU A 106 -4.33 12.04 27.91
N LEU A 107 -4.19 12.58 26.71
CA LEU A 107 -5.16 13.44 26.06
C LEU A 107 -5.81 12.60 24.95
N GLU A 108 -7.11 12.36 25.10
CA GLU A 108 -7.92 11.88 23.98
C GLU A 108 -7.96 13.00 22.93
N LEU A 109 -7.15 12.86 21.88
CA LEU A 109 -7.18 13.79 20.76
C LEU A 109 -8.26 13.31 19.80
N THR A 110 -9.45 13.91 19.90
CA THR A 110 -10.44 13.83 18.83
C THR A 110 -10.00 14.72 17.69
N CYS A 111 -9.38 14.12 16.68
CA CYS A 111 -9.16 14.83 15.43
C CYS A 111 -10.47 14.85 14.65
N ARG A 112 -11.09 16.03 14.57
CA ARG A 112 -12.26 16.25 13.72
C ARG A 112 -11.75 16.62 12.32
N TRP A 113 -11.72 15.62 11.43
CA TRP A 113 -11.32 15.74 10.03
C TRP A 113 -12.48 16.22 9.17
#